data_AF-A0A085WEV9-F1
#
_entry.id   AF-A0A085WEV9-F1
#
_cell.length_a   1.000
_cell.length_b   1.000
_cell.length_c   1.000
_cell.angle_alpha   90.00
_cell.angle_beta   90.00
_cell.angle_gamma   90.00
#
_symmetry.space_group_name_H-M   'P 1'
#
loop_
_entity.id
_entity.type
_entity.pdbx_description
1 polymer ?
#
loop_
_entity_poly.entity_id
_entity_poly.type
_entity_poly.pdbx_seq_one_letter_code
_entity_poly.pdbx_strand_id
1 'polypeptide(L)'
;MADTDPSHTHYEKIAERPEQWGLEDRGYRALKKSPWVVTEKIHGANFALLSDGQVVRCAKRKALLAEGEDFFGHTALLPRLVPAVLRLQARVRERHPDAVRMTLYGELFGGAYPHPDVPTVPGVQAVQTGVYYSPRIEFCAFDLAREDARGERHYLDYEVLLRLCEEEGVLAAKPLFVGSYEEALEFPTGFESQVPGWLGLPPLPGNLAEGVVLKPRMDLWVPSAKGRVRPVLKHKIAQFAEDERFHGAAKWKPAPVQGAWLSEEDLRGLATGYANEARLASAVSKLGPPPSESSPEAEALRRLLEEDILEQLETDAGDSLRALAPEPKASLEAHVRREAEDLCTLYFALRDGEVGNR
;
A
#
# COMPACT_ATOMS: atom_id res chain seq x y z
N MET A 1 -26.79 -7.89 13.24
CA MET A 1 -26.07 -8.22 12.00
C MET A 1 -24.68 -8.65 12.40
N ALA A 2 -24.27 -9.87 12.07
CA ALA A 2 -23.01 -10.42 12.53
C ALA A 2 -21.85 -9.61 11.91
N ASP A 3 -21.10 -8.95 12.78
CA ASP A 3 -19.81 -8.34 12.51
C ASP A 3 -18.83 -9.47 12.17
N THR A 4 -18.73 -9.82 10.89
CA THR A 4 -17.66 -10.67 10.39
C THR A 4 -16.51 -9.76 9.99
N ASP A 5 -15.74 -9.30 10.97
CA ASP A 5 -14.42 -8.73 10.72
C ASP A 5 -13.61 -9.77 9.92
N PRO A 6 -13.32 -9.54 8.62
CA PRO A 6 -12.69 -10.55 7.79
C PRO A 6 -11.22 -10.66 8.21
N SER A 7 -10.91 -11.76 8.90
CA SER A 7 -9.61 -12.07 9.49
C SER A 7 -8.45 -11.53 8.66
N HIS A 8 -7.73 -10.53 9.19
CA HIS A 8 -6.49 -10.05 8.61
C HIS A 8 -5.54 -11.22 8.36
N THR A 9 -5.26 -11.52 7.09
CA THR A 9 -4.36 -12.59 6.74
C THR A 9 -2.92 -12.11 6.92
N HIS A 10 -2.20 -12.69 7.89
CA HIS A 10 -0.80 -12.35 8.13
C HIS A 10 0.04 -12.50 6.87
N TYR A 11 0.99 -11.57 6.68
CA TYR A 11 2.06 -11.77 5.71
C TYR A 11 2.96 -12.94 6.15
N GLU A 12 3.36 -13.77 5.19
CA GLU A 12 4.13 -14.98 5.46
C GLU A 12 5.43 -14.68 6.21
N LYS A 13 5.86 -15.61 7.07
CA LYS A 13 7.22 -15.55 7.62
C LYS A 13 8.20 -15.87 6.49
N ILE A 14 9.09 -14.93 6.23
CA ILE A 14 10.20 -15.11 5.28
C ILE A 14 11.28 -15.99 5.91
N ALA A 15 11.73 -17.00 5.16
CA ALA A 15 12.79 -17.91 5.57
C ALA A 15 14.18 -17.24 5.48
N GLU A 16 15.11 -17.69 6.31
CA GLU A 16 16.51 -17.27 6.31
C GLU A 16 17.38 -18.22 5.48
N ARG A 17 16.91 -19.44 5.26
CA ARG A 17 17.61 -20.45 4.46
C ARG A 17 16.62 -21.33 3.70
N PRO A 18 16.95 -21.80 2.49
CA PRO A 18 16.07 -22.64 1.68
C PRO A 18 15.56 -23.89 2.40
N GLU A 19 16.36 -24.50 3.28
CA GLU A 19 16.03 -25.75 3.97
C GLU A 19 14.81 -25.59 4.88
N GLN A 20 14.54 -24.37 5.35
CA GLN A 20 13.38 -24.08 6.22
C GLN A 20 12.04 -24.27 5.50
N TRP A 21 12.04 -24.25 4.16
CA TRP A 21 10.85 -24.54 3.38
C TRP A 21 10.49 -26.03 3.37
N GLY A 22 11.46 -26.93 3.62
CA GLY A 22 11.22 -28.38 3.57
C GLY A 22 10.67 -28.83 2.21
N LEU A 23 11.28 -28.34 1.12
CA LEU A 23 10.82 -28.62 -0.25
C LEU A 23 11.08 -30.07 -0.66
N GLU A 24 10.17 -30.59 -1.47
CA GLU A 24 10.38 -31.82 -2.23
C GLU A 24 11.18 -31.54 -3.51
N ASP A 25 11.71 -32.58 -4.17
CA ASP A 25 12.47 -32.45 -5.43
C ASP A 25 11.78 -31.61 -6.50
N ARG A 26 10.45 -31.77 -6.65
CA ARG A 26 9.65 -30.99 -7.59
C ARG A 26 9.61 -29.49 -7.23
N GLY A 27 9.67 -29.15 -5.94
CA GLY A 27 9.74 -27.78 -5.46
C GLY A 27 11.07 -27.14 -5.85
N TYR A 28 12.20 -27.81 -5.60
CA TYR A 28 13.51 -27.33 -6.03
C TYR A 28 13.61 -27.15 -7.55
N ARG A 29 13.08 -28.10 -8.34
CA ARG A 29 13.04 -27.96 -9.80
C ARG A 29 12.21 -26.77 -10.26
N ALA A 30 11.13 -26.42 -9.54
CA ALA A 30 10.34 -25.24 -9.84
C ALA A 30 11.13 -23.96 -9.57
N LEU A 31 11.86 -23.87 -8.44
CA LEU A 31 12.68 -22.69 -8.12
C LEU A 31 13.69 -22.37 -9.24
N LYS A 32 14.38 -23.39 -9.75
CA LYS A 32 15.41 -23.26 -10.80
C LYS A 32 14.86 -22.86 -12.18
N LYS A 33 13.57 -23.08 -12.42
CA LYS A 33 12.90 -22.74 -13.69
C LYS A 33 12.25 -21.36 -13.66
N SER A 34 12.11 -20.77 -12.49
CA SER A 34 11.53 -19.44 -12.32
C SER A 34 12.63 -18.39 -12.26
N PRO A 35 12.44 -17.22 -12.91
CA PRO A 35 13.31 -16.08 -12.67
C PRO A 35 13.10 -15.53 -11.25
N TRP A 36 14.16 -15.04 -10.64
CA TRP A 36 14.18 -14.48 -9.29
C TRP A 36 14.52 -13.01 -9.33
N VAL A 37 14.03 -12.29 -8.32
CA VAL A 37 14.40 -10.90 -8.05
C VAL A 37 15.00 -10.80 -6.64
N VAL A 38 16.02 -9.96 -6.53
CA VAL A 38 16.61 -9.53 -5.27
C VAL A 38 16.30 -8.05 -5.07
N THR A 39 15.76 -7.70 -3.90
CA THR A 39 15.48 -6.31 -3.52
C THR A 39 16.18 -5.98 -2.21
N GLU A 40 16.45 -4.70 -1.96
CA GLU A 40 16.93 -4.25 -0.65
C GLU A 40 15.92 -4.63 0.44
N LYS A 41 16.40 -5.19 1.55
CA LYS A 41 15.58 -5.41 2.74
C LYS A 41 15.57 -4.13 3.56
N ILE A 42 14.48 -3.38 3.49
CA ILE A 42 14.29 -2.18 4.30
C ILE A 42 14.09 -2.56 5.77
N HIS A 43 14.77 -1.85 6.66
CA HIS A 43 14.67 -2.01 8.09
C HIS A 43 13.64 -1.03 8.67
N GLY A 44 12.43 -1.51 8.92
CA GLY A 44 11.36 -0.68 9.45
C GLY A 44 10.37 -1.48 10.28
N ALA A 45 9.10 -1.23 10.02
CA ALA A 45 7.98 -1.98 10.56
C ALA A 45 7.08 -2.45 9.41
N ASN A 46 6.77 -3.75 9.38
CA ASN A 46 5.83 -4.28 8.40
C ASN A 46 4.46 -3.62 8.55
N PHE A 47 3.95 -3.12 7.42
CA PHE A 47 2.70 -2.40 7.30
C PHE A 47 1.94 -2.86 6.06
N ALA A 48 0.61 -2.80 6.10
CA ALA A 48 -0.21 -3.13 4.94
C ALA A 48 -1.42 -2.21 4.85
N LEU A 49 -1.83 -1.93 3.62
CA LEU A 49 -3.08 -1.24 3.31
C LEU A 49 -4.02 -2.23 2.61
N LEU A 50 -5.17 -2.48 3.21
CA LEU A 50 -6.21 -3.38 2.72
C LEU A 50 -7.36 -2.56 2.17
N SER A 51 -7.87 -2.94 1.00
CA SER A 51 -9.02 -2.25 0.41
C SER A 51 -9.95 -3.22 -0.30
N ASP A 52 -11.25 -3.04 -0.09
CA ASP A 52 -12.33 -3.65 -0.85
C ASP A 52 -12.75 -2.80 -2.07
N GLY A 53 -12.15 -1.63 -2.24
CA GLY A 53 -12.48 -0.64 -3.27
C GLY A 53 -13.33 0.51 -2.76
N GLN A 54 -13.87 0.45 -1.54
CA GLN A 54 -14.61 1.55 -0.93
C GLN A 54 -13.80 2.22 0.17
N VAL A 55 -13.18 1.41 1.03
CA VAL A 55 -12.41 1.89 2.18
C VAL A 55 -10.98 1.36 2.13
N VAL A 56 -10.09 2.04 2.85
CA VAL A 56 -8.74 1.56 3.11
C VAL A 56 -8.59 1.33 4.61
N ARG A 57 -8.10 0.16 4.98
CA ARG A 57 -7.78 -0.22 6.36
C ARG A 57 -6.29 -0.47 6.48
N CYS A 58 -5.70 0.05 7.54
CA CYS A 58 -4.28 -0.13 7.81
C CYS A 58 -4.06 -1.34 8.71
N ALA A 59 -2.95 -2.05 8.52
CA ALA A 59 -2.60 -3.19 9.35
C ALA A 59 -1.12 -3.20 9.69
N LYS A 60 -0.83 -3.60 10.92
CA LYS A 60 0.48 -4.10 11.31
C LYS A 60 0.56 -5.60 10.99
N ARG A 61 1.76 -6.17 11.06
CA ARG A 61 2.02 -7.59 10.73
C ARG A 61 0.97 -8.59 11.23
N LYS A 62 0.46 -8.38 12.44
CA LYS A 62 -0.40 -9.35 13.14
C LYS A 62 -1.87 -8.91 13.28
N ALA A 63 -2.24 -7.69 12.91
CA ALA A 63 -3.61 -7.23 13.10
C ALA A 63 -3.89 -5.97 12.27
N LEU A 64 -5.17 -5.74 11.98
CA LEU A 64 -5.63 -4.40 11.62
C LEU A 64 -5.27 -3.41 12.73
N LEU A 65 -5.03 -2.15 12.35
CA LEU A 65 -4.94 -1.06 13.29
C LEU A 65 -6.36 -0.66 13.71
N ALA A 66 -6.55 -0.43 15.01
CA ALA A 66 -7.80 0.11 15.51
C ALA A 66 -7.97 1.58 15.07
N GLU A 67 -9.21 2.07 15.08
CA GLU A 67 -9.50 3.47 14.83
C GLU A 67 -8.75 4.36 15.83
N GLY A 68 -8.06 5.38 15.33
CA GLY A 68 -7.21 6.27 16.13
C GLY A 68 -5.94 5.63 16.71
N GLU A 69 -5.64 4.35 16.44
CA GLU A 69 -4.38 3.72 16.86
C GLU A 69 -3.22 4.34 16.09
N ASP A 70 -2.30 4.99 16.79
CA ASP A 70 -1.05 5.45 16.19
C ASP A 70 -0.07 4.28 16.02
N PHE A 71 0.56 4.23 14.86
CA PHE A 71 1.54 3.23 14.48
C PHE A 71 2.66 3.90 13.68
N PHE A 72 3.73 4.29 14.38
CA PHE A 72 4.92 4.90 13.79
C PHE A 72 4.63 6.12 12.88
N GLY A 73 3.60 6.92 13.19
CA GLY A 73 3.26 8.11 12.41
C GLY A 73 2.72 7.81 11.01
N HIS A 74 2.23 6.60 10.76
CA HIS A 74 1.66 6.19 9.47
C HIS A 74 0.54 7.10 8.96
N THR A 75 -0.16 7.79 9.87
CA THR A 75 -1.25 8.73 9.54
C THR A 75 -0.79 9.84 8.58
N ALA A 76 0.47 10.28 8.69
CA ALA A 76 1.07 11.26 7.79
C ALA A 76 1.15 10.78 6.32
N LEU A 77 1.03 9.48 6.07
CA LEU A 77 1.06 8.90 4.73
C LEU A 77 -0.32 8.68 4.12
N LEU A 78 -1.38 8.65 4.94
CA LEU A 78 -2.72 8.27 4.50
C LEU A 78 -3.29 9.20 3.41
N PRO A 79 -3.11 10.53 3.45
CA PRO A 79 -3.59 11.41 2.39
C PRO A 79 -3.12 11.02 0.98
N ARG A 80 -1.88 10.53 0.90
CA ARG A 80 -1.27 10.10 -0.36
C ARG A 80 -1.55 8.63 -0.67
N LEU A 81 -1.49 7.76 0.34
CA LEU A 81 -1.59 6.32 0.13
C LEU A 81 -3.03 5.83 -0.05
N VAL A 82 -4.01 6.41 0.64
CA VAL A 82 -5.42 5.99 0.52
C VAL A 82 -5.93 6.13 -0.91
N PRO A 83 -5.77 7.29 -1.59
CA PRO A 83 -6.23 7.44 -2.98
C PRO A 83 -5.49 6.52 -3.94
N ALA A 84 -4.17 6.38 -3.76
CA ALA A 84 -3.37 5.49 -4.58
C ALA A 84 -3.82 4.03 -4.43
N VAL A 85 -4.08 3.57 -3.21
CA VAL A 85 -4.56 2.20 -2.94
C VAL A 85 -5.95 1.96 -3.54
N LEU A 86 -6.85 2.94 -3.50
CA LEU A 86 -8.17 2.80 -4.13
C LEU A 86 -8.07 2.69 -5.67
N ARG A 87 -7.18 3.48 -6.30
CA ARG A 87 -6.91 3.37 -7.74
C ARG A 87 -6.19 2.07 -8.11
N LEU A 88 -5.24 1.62 -7.30
CA LEU A 88 -4.63 0.29 -7.43
C LEU A 88 -5.68 -0.81 -7.39
N GLN A 89 -6.61 -0.76 -6.44
CA GLN A 89 -7.70 -1.74 -6.31
C GLN A 89 -8.61 -1.75 -7.55
N ALA A 90 -8.95 -0.59 -8.10
CA ALA A 90 -9.70 -0.49 -9.36
C ALA A 90 -8.95 -1.19 -10.51
N ARG A 91 -7.66 -0.87 -10.71
CA ARG A 91 -6.82 -1.49 -11.76
C ARG A 91 -6.64 -3.00 -11.58
N VAL A 92 -6.56 -3.48 -10.33
CA VAL A 92 -6.50 -4.92 -10.05
C VAL A 92 -7.83 -5.57 -10.45
N ARG A 93 -8.98 -4.96 -10.14
CA ARG A 93 -10.31 -5.47 -10.50
C ARG A 93 -10.57 -5.48 -12.01
N GLU A 94 -10.05 -4.52 -12.76
CA GLU A 94 -10.13 -4.52 -14.24
C GLU A 94 -9.56 -5.81 -14.85
N ARG A 95 -8.46 -6.33 -14.29
CA ARG A 95 -7.80 -7.56 -14.76
C ARG A 95 -8.27 -8.81 -14.05
N HIS A 96 -8.78 -8.67 -12.84
CA HIS A 96 -9.25 -9.73 -11.98
C HIS A 96 -10.63 -9.37 -11.43
N PRO A 97 -11.71 -9.51 -12.23
CA PRO A 97 -13.07 -9.13 -11.81
C PRO A 97 -13.58 -9.90 -10.58
N ASP A 98 -12.96 -11.04 -10.27
CA ASP A 98 -13.21 -11.88 -9.10
C ASP A 98 -12.53 -11.36 -7.81
N ALA A 99 -11.66 -10.35 -7.90
CA ALA A 99 -10.98 -9.76 -6.76
C ALA A 99 -11.98 -8.96 -5.89
N VAL A 100 -12.23 -9.45 -4.68
CA VAL A 100 -13.12 -8.77 -3.71
C VAL A 100 -12.34 -7.87 -2.75
N ARG A 101 -11.05 -8.15 -2.55
CA ARG A 101 -10.17 -7.35 -1.68
C ARG A 101 -8.76 -7.35 -2.25
N MET A 102 -8.02 -6.29 -1.98
CA MET A 102 -6.58 -6.19 -2.24
C MET A 102 -5.85 -5.83 -0.96
N THR A 103 -4.61 -6.31 -0.84
CA THR A 103 -3.68 -5.93 0.21
C THR A 103 -2.35 -5.51 -0.40
N LEU A 104 -1.96 -4.27 -0.19
CA LEU A 104 -0.63 -3.75 -0.51
C LEU A 104 0.26 -3.89 0.73
N TYR A 105 1.19 -4.83 0.69
CA TYR A 105 2.17 -5.06 1.74
C TYR A 105 3.42 -4.22 1.49
N GLY A 106 3.92 -3.59 2.55
CA GLY A 106 5.16 -2.83 2.50
C GLY A 106 5.83 -2.71 3.84
N GLU A 107 6.91 -1.94 3.84
CA GLU A 107 7.64 -1.56 5.03
C GLU A 107 7.38 -0.08 5.29
N LEU A 108 6.98 0.25 6.52
CA LEU A 108 6.96 1.61 7.04
C LEU A 108 8.34 1.91 7.64
N PHE A 109 8.98 2.99 7.22
CA PHE A 109 10.38 3.27 7.56
C PHE A 109 10.68 4.76 7.65
N GLY A 110 11.92 5.10 8.01
CA GLY A 110 12.39 6.49 8.06
C GLY A 110 12.19 7.14 9.43
N GLY A 111 12.03 8.47 9.43
CA GLY A 111 11.88 9.31 10.61
C GLY A 111 13.20 9.80 11.22
N ALA A 112 14.34 9.49 10.61
CA ALA A 112 15.63 10.08 10.92
C ALA A 112 16.60 9.97 9.74
N TYR A 113 17.35 11.04 9.50
CA TYR A 113 18.39 11.07 8.49
C TYR A 113 19.54 11.99 8.95
N PRO A 114 20.61 11.45 9.57
CA PRO A 114 21.66 12.24 10.21
C PRO A 114 22.66 12.80 9.18
N HIS A 115 22.19 13.66 8.28
CA HIS A 115 23.01 14.34 7.29
C HIS A 115 23.07 15.86 7.59
N PRO A 116 24.24 16.52 7.52
CA PRO A 116 24.36 17.95 7.83
C PRO A 116 23.42 18.86 7.03
N ASP A 117 23.20 18.51 5.75
CA ASP A 117 22.35 19.29 4.84
C ASP A 117 20.87 18.86 4.83
N VAL A 118 20.48 17.87 5.64
CA VAL A 118 19.09 17.38 5.71
C VAL A 118 18.52 17.72 7.09
N PRO A 119 17.59 18.69 7.18
CA PRO A 119 17.02 19.07 8.47
C PRO A 119 16.18 17.93 9.05
N THR A 120 16.23 17.78 10.37
CA THR A 120 15.32 16.89 11.10
C THR A 120 13.89 17.40 11.01
N VAL A 121 12.91 16.49 10.96
CA VAL A 121 11.50 16.86 11.00
C VAL A 121 11.02 16.91 12.45
N PRO A 122 10.56 18.06 12.96
CA PRO A 122 10.05 18.17 14.33
C PRO A 122 8.90 17.19 14.58
N GLY A 123 8.91 16.54 15.74
CA GLY A 123 7.84 15.61 16.15
C GLY A 123 7.89 14.24 15.47
N VAL A 124 8.84 13.98 14.57
CA VAL A 124 9.02 12.68 13.94
C VAL A 124 10.15 11.90 14.64
N GLN A 125 9.86 10.65 14.97
CA GLN A 125 10.81 9.70 15.54
C GLN A 125 11.19 8.64 14.49
N ALA A 126 12.42 8.13 14.55
CA ALA A 126 12.86 7.03 13.70
C ALA A 126 12.06 5.75 13.99
N VAL A 127 11.58 5.07 12.94
CA VAL A 127 10.92 3.75 13.06
C VAL A 127 11.90 2.70 13.57
N GLN A 128 13.13 2.73 13.04
CA GLN A 128 14.27 1.90 13.44
C GLN A 128 15.57 2.73 13.39
N THR A 129 16.64 2.21 13.97
CA THR A 129 17.97 2.83 13.95
C THR A 129 19.00 1.93 13.26
N GLY A 130 20.17 2.48 12.93
CA GLY A 130 21.28 1.73 12.33
C GLY A 130 21.28 1.71 10.79
N VAL A 131 20.11 1.86 10.17
CA VAL A 131 19.98 2.22 8.75
C VAL A 131 19.06 3.43 8.63
N TYR A 132 19.53 4.48 7.95
CA TYR A 132 18.83 5.75 7.81
C TYR A 132 18.37 5.96 6.38
N TYR A 133 17.07 6.21 6.21
CA TYR A 133 16.45 6.21 4.89
C TYR A 133 15.86 7.56 4.49
N SER A 134 15.17 8.23 5.42
CA SER A 134 14.46 9.49 5.21
C SER A 134 14.28 10.23 6.54
N PRO A 135 14.33 11.58 6.58
CA PRO A 135 13.99 12.33 7.77
C PRO A 135 12.48 12.31 8.07
N ARG A 136 11.65 11.89 7.11
CA ARG A 136 10.20 11.69 7.23
C ARG A 136 9.87 10.20 7.37
N ILE A 137 8.66 9.91 7.83
CA ILE A 137 8.07 8.57 7.71
C ILE A 137 7.73 8.33 6.24
N GLU A 138 8.08 7.15 5.73
CA GLU A 138 7.86 6.73 4.35
C GLU A 138 7.34 5.30 4.30
N PHE A 139 6.73 4.92 3.18
CA PHE A 139 6.26 3.56 2.92
C PHE A 139 6.82 3.04 1.61
N CYS A 140 7.31 1.80 1.62
CA CYS A 140 7.81 1.11 0.43
C CYS A 140 7.07 -0.22 0.26
N ALA A 141 6.27 -0.32 -0.80
CA ALA A 141 5.57 -1.54 -1.16
C ALA A 141 6.54 -2.62 -1.61
N PHE A 142 6.33 -3.86 -1.14
CA PHE A 142 7.11 -5.01 -1.59
C PHE A 142 6.25 -6.16 -2.11
N ASP A 143 4.96 -6.23 -1.83
CA ASP A 143 4.04 -7.24 -2.38
C ASP A 143 2.63 -6.66 -2.54
N LEU A 144 1.92 -7.12 -3.56
CA LEU A 144 0.51 -6.84 -3.78
C LEU A 144 -0.23 -8.16 -3.90
N ALA A 145 -1.31 -8.32 -3.15
CA ALA A 145 -2.16 -9.50 -3.24
C ALA A 145 -3.61 -9.11 -3.46
N ARG A 146 -4.31 -9.92 -4.24
CA ARG A 146 -5.77 -9.92 -4.31
C ARG A 146 -6.32 -11.10 -3.51
N GLU A 147 -7.52 -10.95 -3.00
CA GLU A 147 -8.32 -12.06 -2.48
C GLU A 147 -9.57 -12.20 -3.35
N ASP A 148 -9.91 -13.44 -3.70
CA ASP A 148 -11.13 -13.74 -4.43
C ASP A 148 -12.33 -13.93 -3.49
N ALA A 149 -13.52 -14.13 -4.06
CA ALA A 149 -14.76 -14.33 -3.29
C ALA A 149 -14.74 -15.56 -2.37
N ARG A 150 -13.77 -16.47 -2.50
CA ARG A 150 -13.57 -17.63 -1.60
C ARG A 150 -12.62 -17.32 -0.46
N GLY A 151 -12.04 -16.13 -0.44
CA GLY A 151 -11.00 -15.72 0.51
C GLY A 151 -9.62 -16.29 0.16
N GLU A 152 -9.42 -16.83 -1.05
CA GLU A 152 -8.09 -17.29 -1.45
C GLU A 152 -7.23 -16.09 -1.85
N ARG A 153 -6.03 -15.99 -1.27
CA ARG A 153 -5.07 -14.93 -1.54
C ARG A 153 -4.15 -15.30 -2.70
N HIS A 154 -4.08 -14.45 -3.71
CA HIS A 154 -3.23 -14.57 -4.88
C HIS A 154 -2.29 -13.36 -4.95
N TYR A 155 -0.98 -13.58 -4.92
CA TYR A 155 -0.01 -12.50 -5.09
C TYR A 155 0.09 -12.13 -6.56
N LEU A 156 0.31 -10.85 -6.82
CA LEU A 156 0.60 -10.35 -8.17
C LEU A 156 2.09 -10.50 -8.45
N ASP A 157 2.42 -10.73 -9.72
CA ASP A 157 3.80 -10.80 -10.19
C ASP A 157 4.56 -9.51 -9.84
N TYR A 158 5.85 -9.64 -9.57
CA TYR A 158 6.68 -8.52 -9.10
C TYR A 158 6.70 -7.33 -10.08
N GLU A 159 6.73 -7.61 -11.38
CA GLU A 159 6.66 -6.54 -12.40
C GLU A 159 5.32 -5.82 -12.42
N VAL A 160 4.24 -6.55 -12.16
CA VAL A 160 2.90 -5.98 -12.09
C VAL A 160 2.81 -5.05 -10.89
N LEU A 161 3.34 -5.47 -9.73
CA LEU A 161 3.47 -4.60 -8.56
C LEU A 161 4.25 -3.31 -8.89
N LEU A 162 5.45 -3.44 -9.46
CA LEU A 162 6.29 -2.27 -9.75
C LEU A 162 5.60 -1.28 -10.67
N ARG A 163 5.05 -1.76 -11.78
CA ARG A 163 4.36 -0.92 -12.77
C ARG A 163 3.17 -0.21 -12.15
N LEU A 164 2.31 -0.94 -11.43
CA LEU A 164 1.13 -0.35 -10.80
C LEU A 164 1.51 0.67 -9.73
N CYS A 165 2.53 0.41 -8.93
CA CYS A 165 3.00 1.37 -7.92
C CYS A 165 3.60 2.62 -8.58
N GLU A 166 4.36 2.48 -9.67
CA GLU A 166 4.92 3.61 -10.43
C GLU A 166 3.81 4.49 -11.03
N GLU A 167 2.81 3.89 -11.68
CA GLU A 167 1.65 4.59 -12.23
C GLU A 167 0.89 5.41 -11.17
N GLU A 168 0.90 4.95 -9.91
CA GLU A 168 0.17 5.56 -8.80
C GLU A 168 1.06 6.37 -7.84
N GLY A 169 2.34 6.56 -8.15
CA GLY A 169 3.28 7.33 -7.33
C GLY A 169 3.57 6.70 -5.96
N VAL A 170 3.39 5.39 -5.82
CA VAL A 170 3.72 4.61 -4.63
C VAL A 170 5.16 4.09 -4.76
N LEU A 171 6.00 4.37 -3.76
CA LEU A 171 7.35 3.80 -3.74
C LEU A 171 7.26 2.28 -3.59
N ALA A 172 7.96 1.55 -4.44
CA ALA A 172 8.07 0.10 -4.38
C ALA A 172 9.54 -0.35 -4.35
N ALA A 173 9.79 -1.52 -3.75
CA ALA A 173 11.13 -2.07 -3.58
C ALA A 173 11.75 -2.41 -4.95
N LYS A 174 12.70 -1.58 -5.39
CA LYS A 174 13.31 -1.69 -6.72
C LYS A 174 14.27 -2.90 -6.81
N PRO A 175 14.44 -3.50 -8.00
CA PRO A 175 15.29 -4.67 -8.14
C PRO A 175 16.76 -4.26 -8.05
N LEU A 176 17.51 -4.93 -7.19
CA LEU A 176 18.98 -4.89 -7.16
C LEU A 176 19.57 -5.89 -8.17
N PHE A 177 18.87 -7.01 -8.39
CA PHE A 177 19.25 -8.06 -9.32
C PHE A 177 18.03 -8.83 -9.81
N VAL A 178 18.09 -9.31 -11.05
CA VAL A 178 17.15 -10.27 -11.63
C VAL A 178 17.96 -11.34 -12.36
N GLY A 179 17.68 -12.61 -12.06
CA GLY A 179 18.38 -13.73 -12.70
C GLY A 179 17.84 -15.08 -12.28
N SER A 180 18.70 -16.10 -12.33
CA SER A 180 18.37 -17.44 -11.86
C SER A 180 18.28 -17.52 -10.33
N TYR A 181 17.73 -18.62 -9.82
CA TYR A 181 17.67 -18.90 -8.39
C TYR A 181 19.06 -18.95 -7.76
N GLU A 182 20.00 -19.63 -8.40
CA GLU A 182 21.38 -19.78 -7.94
C GLU A 182 22.12 -18.44 -7.86
N GLU A 183 22.04 -17.63 -8.92
CA GLU A 183 22.68 -16.30 -8.93
C GLU A 183 22.06 -15.37 -7.88
N ALA A 184 20.74 -15.46 -7.68
CA ALA A 184 20.06 -14.67 -6.65
C ALA A 184 20.57 -15.03 -5.25
N LEU A 185 20.70 -16.34 -4.93
CA LEU A 185 21.23 -16.80 -3.63
C LEU A 185 22.64 -16.30 -3.34
N GLU A 186 23.47 -16.16 -4.37
CA GLU A 186 24.86 -15.70 -4.30
C GLU A 186 24.98 -14.16 -4.28
N PHE A 187 23.87 -13.43 -4.40
CA PHE A 187 23.90 -11.96 -4.41
C PHE A 187 24.58 -11.41 -3.14
N PRO A 188 25.57 -10.51 -3.29
CA PRO A 188 26.35 -10.01 -2.17
C PRO A 188 25.51 -9.18 -1.19
N THR A 189 25.75 -9.38 0.10
CA THR A 189 25.24 -8.49 1.15
C THR A 189 26.34 -7.50 1.58
N GLY A 190 26.00 -6.46 2.34
CA GLY A 190 26.98 -5.48 2.84
C GLY A 190 27.22 -4.29 1.91
N PHE A 191 26.22 -3.90 1.14
CA PHE A 191 26.24 -2.67 0.33
C PHE A 191 25.59 -1.50 1.09
N GLU A 192 25.89 -0.26 0.68
CA GLU A 192 25.20 0.93 1.18
C GLU A 192 23.77 1.01 0.65
N SER A 193 22.82 1.39 1.50
CA SER A 193 21.41 1.50 1.12
C SER A 193 21.20 2.41 -0.08
N GLN A 194 20.41 1.96 -1.06
CA GLN A 194 20.05 2.73 -2.25
C GLN A 194 18.78 3.57 -2.04
N VAL A 195 18.00 3.25 -1.01
CA VAL A 195 16.71 3.88 -0.71
C VAL A 195 16.81 5.41 -0.56
N PRO A 196 17.81 5.99 0.14
CA PRO A 196 17.92 7.45 0.20
C PRO A 196 18.06 8.10 -1.17
N GLY A 197 18.83 7.49 -2.08
CA GLY A 197 18.99 7.96 -3.44
C GLY A 197 17.68 7.90 -4.25
N TRP A 198 16.83 6.90 -4.01
CA TRP A 198 15.50 6.83 -4.62
C TRP A 198 14.56 7.95 -4.15
N LEU A 199 14.82 8.51 -2.97
CA LEU A 199 14.10 9.63 -2.37
C LEU A 199 14.77 10.99 -2.65
N GLY A 200 15.83 11.02 -3.46
CA GLY A 200 16.57 12.25 -3.78
C GLY A 200 17.40 12.82 -2.62
N LEU A 201 17.74 11.99 -1.63
CA LEU A 201 18.55 12.40 -0.48
C LEU A 201 20.05 12.19 -0.75
N PRO A 202 20.93 13.03 -0.17
CA PRO A 202 22.38 12.89 -0.31
C PRO A 202 22.88 11.61 0.36
N PRO A 203 23.97 10.98 -0.11
CA PRO A 203 24.46 9.73 0.46
C PRO A 203 24.91 9.90 1.92
N LEU A 204 24.74 8.85 2.72
CA LEU A 204 25.27 8.74 4.08
C LEU A 204 26.38 7.68 4.11
N PRO A 205 27.67 8.07 4.23
CA PRO A 205 28.76 7.11 4.26
C PRO A 205 28.60 6.07 5.37
N GLY A 206 28.75 4.79 5.04
CA GLY A 206 28.65 3.69 5.99
C GLY A 206 27.22 3.32 6.40
N ASN A 207 26.20 3.85 5.71
CA ASN A 207 24.80 3.51 5.91
C ASN A 207 24.45 2.18 5.21
N LEU A 208 25.00 1.08 5.74
CA LEU A 208 24.83 -0.25 5.17
C LEU A 208 23.37 -0.70 5.23
N ALA A 209 22.88 -1.30 4.14
CA ALA A 209 21.57 -1.92 4.12
C ALA A 209 21.51 -3.12 5.10
N GLU A 210 20.34 -3.39 5.68
CA GLU A 210 20.12 -4.57 6.54
C GLU A 210 20.46 -5.87 5.79
N GLY A 211 20.16 -5.89 4.49
CA GLY A 211 20.44 -7.01 3.60
C GLY A 211 19.49 -7.02 2.41
N VAL A 212 19.07 -8.22 2.00
CA VAL A 212 18.22 -8.41 0.82
C VAL A 212 17.06 -9.36 1.08
N VAL A 213 16.00 -9.19 0.28
CA VAL A 213 14.91 -10.16 0.13
C VAL A 213 14.99 -10.76 -1.27
N LEU A 214 14.85 -12.07 -1.35
CA LEU A 214 14.87 -12.82 -2.60
C LEU A 214 13.54 -13.53 -2.77
N LYS A 215 12.94 -13.40 -3.96
CA LYS A 215 11.70 -14.12 -4.29
C LYS A 215 11.59 -14.40 -5.79
N PRO A 216 10.77 -15.39 -6.19
CA PRO A 216 10.37 -15.54 -7.57
C PRO A 216 9.75 -14.26 -8.11
N ARG A 217 10.07 -13.94 -9.36
CA ARG A 217 9.56 -12.75 -10.06
C ARG A 217 8.07 -12.88 -10.41
N MET A 218 7.58 -14.11 -10.56
CA MET A 218 6.17 -14.43 -10.75
C MET A 218 5.60 -15.08 -9.49
N ASP A 219 4.28 -15.03 -9.29
CA ASP A 219 3.66 -15.76 -8.17
C ASP A 219 3.95 -17.26 -8.29
N LEU A 220 4.54 -17.82 -7.22
CA LEU A 220 5.00 -19.19 -7.20
C LEU A 220 4.76 -19.79 -5.81
N TRP A 221 4.05 -20.91 -5.82
CA TRP A 221 3.77 -21.71 -4.64
C TRP A 221 4.26 -23.13 -4.91
N VAL A 222 5.29 -23.54 -4.18
CA VAL A 222 5.95 -24.83 -4.37
C VAL A 222 5.48 -25.86 -3.33
N PRO A 223 5.41 -27.15 -3.69
CA PRO A 223 5.13 -28.21 -2.73
C PRO A 223 6.23 -28.38 -1.69
N SER A 224 5.83 -28.59 -0.44
CA SER A 224 6.66 -28.86 0.72
C SER A 224 6.05 -29.99 1.56
N ALA A 225 6.83 -30.53 2.49
CA ALA A 225 6.36 -31.55 3.43
C ALA A 225 5.16 -31.09 4.30
N LYS A 226 4.90 -29.78 4.41
CA LYS A 226 3.81 -29.20 5.23
C LYS A 226 2.70 -28.56 4.38
N GLY A 227 2.64 -28.86 3.08
CA GLY A 227 1.68 -28.27 2.14
C GLY A 227 2.37 -27.41 1.09
N ARG A 228 1.77 -26.30 0.66
CA ARG A 228 2.39 -25.37 -0.29
C ARG A 228 3.06 -24.23 0.46
N VAL A 229 4.20 -23.77 -0.07
CA VAL A 229 4.95 -22.64 0.50
C VAL A 229 5.30 -21.64 -0.60
N ARG A 230 5.20 -20.36 -0.26
CA ARG A 230 5.72 -19.26 -1.08
C ARG A 230 7.22 -19.10 -0.79
N PRO A 231 8.12 -19.35 -1.76
CA PRO A 231 9.54 -19.44 -1.48
C PRO A 231 10.18 -18.05 -1.48
N VAL A 232 10.02 -17.31 -0.37
CA VAL A 232 10.69 -16.01 -0.13
C VAL A 232 11.80 -16.19 0.90
N LEU A 233 12.98 -15.62 0.60
CA LEU A 233 14.15 -15.60 1.49
C LEU A 233 14.50 -14.19 1.92
N LYS A 234 15.15 -14.08 3.07
CA LYS A 234 15.85 -12.88 3.52
C LYS A 234 17.28 -13.25 3.89
N HIS A 235 18.25 -12.52 3.39
CA HIS A 235 19.64 -12.60 3.82
C HIS A 235 20.00 -11.26 4.46
N LYS A 236 20.60 -11.30 5.66
CA LYS A 236 21.03 -10.10 6.39
C LYS A 236 22.54 -10.09 6.53
N ILE A 237 23.12 -8.91 6.67
CA ILE A 237 24.54 -8.78 7.01
C ILE A 237 24.79 -9.28 8.44
N ALA A 238 25.97 -9.84 8.70
CA ALA A 238 26.33 -10.34 10.04
C ALA A 238 26.30 -9.22 11.10
N GLN A 239 26.78 -8.02 10.74
CA GLN A 239 26.81 -6.85 11.63
C GLN A 239 25.41 -6.49 12.17
N PHE A 240 24.35 -6.85 11.45
CA PHE A 240 22.98 -6.54 11.85
C PHE A 240 22.52 -7.28 13.11
N ALA A 241 23.11 -8.46 13.40
CA ALA A 241 22.81 -9.22 14.60
C ALA A 241 23.69 -8.83 15.80
N GLU A 242 24.80 -8.14 15.55
CA GLU A 242 25.88 -7.93 16.53
C GLU A 242 26.01 -6.47 16.96
N ASP A 243 25.61 -5.51 16.13
CA ASP A 243 25.82 -4.08 16.35
C ASP A 243 24.60 -3.41 17.02
N GLU A 244 24.83 -2.82 18.19
CA GLU A 244 23.80 -2.14 18.99
C GLU A 244 23.09 -0.99 18.25
N ARG A 245 23.73 -0.40 17.22
CA ARG A 245 23.13 0.66 16.41
C ARG A 245 21.82 0.24 15.76
N PHE A 246 21.65 -1.05 15.42
CA PHE A 246 20.41 -1.61 14.85
C PHE A 246 19.33 -1.91 15.90
N HIS A 247 19.64 -1.76 17.19
CA HIS A 247 18.74 -2.06 18.31
C HIS A 247 18.47 -0.84 19.22
N GLY A 248 18.96 0.32 18.82
CA GLY A 248 18.84 1.58 19.56
C GLY A 248 17.50 2.32 19.41
N ALA A 249 16.53 1.76 18.68
CA ALA A 249 15.22 2.38 18.50
C ALA A 249 14.50 2.52 19.86
N ALA A 250 14.22 3.77 20.25
CA ALA A 250 13.42 4.03 21.44
C ALA A 250 11.98 3.52 21.26
N LYS A 251 11.29 3.21 22.36
CA LYS A 251 9.85 2.94 22.31
C LYS A 251 9.17 4.09 21.60
N TRP A 252 8.36 3.76 20.60
CA TRP A 252 7.55 4.74 19.89
C TRP A 252 6.69 5.48 20.90
N LYS A 253 6.82 6.82 20.94
CA LYS A 253 5.95 7.68 21.73
C LYS A 253 4.99 8.33 20.75
N PRO A 254 3.69 8.02 20.82
CA PRO A 254 2.70 8.75 20.05
C PRO A 254 2.90 10.23 20.37
N ALA A 255 3.15 11.04 19.34
CA ALA A 255 2.94 12.47 19.51
C ALA A 255 1.46 12.63 19.93
N PRO A 256 1.12 13.53 20.87
CA PRO A 256 -0.28 13.91 21.01
C PRO A 256 -0.79 14.28 19.63
N VAL A 257 -1.98 13.77 19.25
CA VAL A 257 -2.66 14.03 17.98
C VAL A 257 -3.08 15.50 17.93
N GLN A 258 -2.10 16.38 17.93
CA GLN A 258 -2.18 17.82 17.81
C GLN A 258 -1.23 18.14 16.66
N GLY A 259 -1.73 18.08 15.43
CA GLY A 259 -1.08 18.74 14.31
C GLY A 259 -0.44 17.87 13.23
N ALA A 260 -1.13 16.84 12.75
CA ALA A 260 -1.10 16.55 11.31
C ALA A 260 -2.51 16.80 10.75
N TRP A 261 -2.98 18.04 10.90
CA TRP A 261 -4.17 18.47 10.16
C TRP A 261 -3.87 18.25 8.68
N LEU A 262 -4.75 17.52 8.01
CA LEU A 262 -4.62 17.35 6.57
C LEU A 262 -4.79 18.71 5.91
N SER A 263 -3.91 19.03 4.97
CA SER A 263 -4.08 20.23 4.15
C SER A 263 -5.32 20.11 3.26
N GLU A 264 -5.78 21.22 2.68
CA GLU A 264 -6.86 21.16 1.67
C GLU A 264 -6.48 20.22 0.51
N GLU A 265 -5.21 20.23 0.09
CA GLU A 265 -4.70 19.37 -0.99
C GLU A 265 -4.75 17.89 -0.61
N ASP A 266 -4.36 17.55 0.62
CA ASP A 266 -4.47 16.20 1.18
C ASP A 266 -5.92 15.70 1.19
N LEU A 267 -6.86 16.56 1.60
CA LEU A 267 -8.29 16.26 1.64
C LEU A 267 -8.88 16.09 0.23
N ARG A 268 -8.43 16.88 -0.75
CA ARG A 268 -8.79 16.69 -2.17
C ARG A 268 -8.29 15.36 -2.70
N GLY A 269 -7.07 14.98 -2.36
CA GLY A 269 -6.51 13.68 -2.71
C GLY A 269 -7.41 12.54 -2.22
N LEU A 270 -7.82 12.58 -0.95
CA LEU A 270 -8.77 11.63 -0.35
C LEU A 270 -10.11 11.62 -1.10
N ALA A 271 -10.68 12.79 -1.37
CA ALA A 271 -11.95 12.93 -2.09
C ALA A 271 -11.92 12.25 -3.47
N THR A 272 -10.90 12.52 -4.28
CA THR A 272 -10.70 11.88 -5.59
C THR A 272 -10.56 10.36 -5.46
N GLY A 273 -9.91 9.86 -4.40
CA GLY A 273 -9.80 8.42 -4.14
C GLY A 273 -11.15 7.75 -3.84
N TYR A 274 -12.01 8.45 -3.09
CA TYR A 274 -13.35 7.94 -2.75
C TYR A 274 -14.32 8.00 -3.93
N ALA A 275 -14.11 8.88 -4.92
CA ALA A 275 -14.87 8.87 -6.17
C ALA A 275 -14.49 7.65 -7.04
N ASN A 276 -15.09 6.50 -6.74
CA ASN A 276 -14.78 5.24 -7.43
C ASN A 276 -16.03 4.42 -7.79
N GLU A 277 -15.83 3.43 -8.68
CA GLU A 277 -16.90 2.60 -9.22
C GLU A 277 -17.70 1.85 -8.15
N ALA A 278 -17.07 1.47 -7.04
CA ALA A 278 -17.75 0.73 -5.99
C ALA A 278 -18.78 1.61 -5.26
N ARG A 279 -18.45 2.88 -5.01
CA ARG A 279 -19.41 3.85 -4.46
C ARG A 279 -20.46 4.25 -5.47
N LEU A 280 -20.08 4.42 -6.74
CA LEU A 280 -21.04 4.64 -7.82
C LEU A 280 -22.06 3.49 -7.93
N ALA A 281 -21.61 2.23 -7.91
CA ALA A 281 -22.49 1.06 -7.94
C ALA A 281 -23.43 1.03 -6.73
N SER A 282 -22.92 1.38 -5.54
CA SER A 282 -23.74 1.51 -4.32
C SER A 282 -24.80 2.60 -4.50
N ALA A 283 -24.43 3.79 -4.98
CA ALA A 283 -25.35 4.90 -5.25
C ALA A 283 -26.43 4.51 -6.30
N VAL A 284 -26.06 3.84 -7.39
CA VAL A 284 -27.01 3.32 -8.38
C VAL A 284 -27.99 2.32 -7.75
N SER A 285 -27.51 1.42 -6.87
CA SER A 285 -28.36 0.43 -6.21
C SER A 285 -29.43 1.05 -5.28
N LYS A 286 -29.16 2.25 -4.74
CA LYS A 286 -30.10 3.01 -3.91
C LYS A 286 -31.27 3.63 -4.71
N LEU A 287 -31.12 3.80 -6.03
CA LEU A 287 -32.13 4.42 -6.90
C LEU A 287 -33.14 3.44 -7.52
N GLY A 288 -32.84 2.14 -7.53
CA GLY A 288 -33.65 1.12 -8.19
C GLY A 288 -33.29 0.94 -9.67
N PRO A 289 -34.15 1.32 -10.65
CA PRO A 289 -33.80 1.21 -12.06
C PRO A 289 -32.61 2.13 -12.42
N PRO A 290 -31.65 1.67 -13.23
CA PRO A 290 -30.51 2.48 -13.63
C PRO A 290 -30.95 3.75 -14.37
N PRO A 291 -30.60 4.97 -13.89
CA PRO A 291 -31.06 6.22 -14.48
C PRO A 291 -30.50 6.40 -15.90
N SER A 292 -31.14 7.21 -16.74
CA SER A 292 -30.54 7.72 -17.99
C SER A 292 -29.96 9.10 -17.75
N GLU A 293 -28.93 9.52 -18.49
CA GLU A 293 -28.23 10.79 -18.25
C GLU A 293 -29.16 12.01 -18.21
N SER A 294 -30.21 12.01 -19.01
CA SER A 294 -31.19 13.11 -19.12
C SER A 294 -32.33 13.06 -18.10
N SER A 295 -32.37 12.07 -17.20
CA SER A 295 -33.48 11.90 -16.27
C SER A 295 -33.25 12.62 -14.93
N PRO A 296 -34.32 12.99 -14.19
CA PRO A 296 -34.20 13.57 -12.84
C PRO A 296 -33.41 12.68 -11.88
N GLU A 297 -33.44 11.36 -12.09
CA GLU A 297 -32.71 10.37 -11.31
C GLU A 297 -31.19 10.43 -11.54
N ALA A 298 -30.71 11.00 -12.66
CA ALA A 298 -29.27 11.24 -12.86
C ALA A 298 -28.73 12.31 -11.90
N GLU A 299 -29.51 13.36 -11.65
CA GLU A 299 -29.18 14.37 -10.64
C GLU A 299 -29.23 13.77 -9.23
N ALA A 300 -30.20 12.89 -8.95
CA ALA A 300 -30.26 12.15 -7.70
C ALA A 300 -29.04 11.24 -7.51
N LEU A 301 -28.55 10.60 -8.58
CA LEU A 301 -27.33 9.77 -8.54
C LEU A 301 -26.09 10.60 -8.18
N ARG A 302 -25.92 11.76 -8.84
CA ARG A 302 -24.80 12.67 -8.57
C ARG A 302 -24.79 13.11 -7.09
N ARG A 303 -25.96 13.49 -6.55
CA ARG A 303 -26.10 13.90 -5.14
C ARG A 303 -25.82 12.77 -4.17
N LEU A 304 -26.37 11.58 -4.41
CA LEU A 304 -26.11 10.41 -3.57
C LEU A 304 -24.61 10.07 -3.52
N LEU A 305 -23.91 10.22 -4.64
CA LEU A 305 -22.46 9.98 -4.69
C LEU A 305 -21.67 11.11 -4.01
N GLU A 306 -22.04 12.38 -4.21
CA GLU A 306 -21.44 13.53 -3.50
C GLU A 306 -21.57 13.38 -1.98
N GLU A 307 -22.78 13.07 -1.49
CA GLU A 307 -23.06 12.84 -0.07
C GLU A 307 -22.23 11.68 0.50
N ASP A 308 -22.16 10.55 -0.21
CA ASP A 308 -21.42 9.35 0.22
C ASP A 308 -19.90 9.62 0.31
N ILE A 309 -19.33 10.39 -0.62
CA ILE A 309 -17.91 10.82 -0.57
C ILE A 309 -17.68 11.77 0.62
N LEU A 310 -18.56 12.74 0.84
CA LEU A 310 -18.45 13.68 1.97
C LEU A 310 -18.56 12.97 3.32
N GLU A 311 -19.49 12.03 3.46
CA GLU A 311 -19.63 11.18 4.67
C GLU A 311 -18.36 10.37 4.93
N GLN A 312 -17.73 9.84 3.88
CA GLN A 312 -16.46 9.12 4.04
C GLN A 312 -15.31 10.04 4.47
N LEU A 313 -15.23 11.24 3.90
CA LEU A 313 -14.23 12.24 4.32
C LEU A 313 -14.43 12.66 5.78
N GLU A 314 -15.67 12.88 6.21
CA GLU A 314 -15.98 13.22 7.61
C GLU A 314 -15.60 12.08 8.56
N THR A 315 -15.80 10.83 8.13
CA THR A 315 -15.41 9.64 8.89
C THR A 315 -13.89 9.55 9.06
N ASP A 316 -13.14 9.68 7.96
CA ASP A 316 -11.70 9.43 7.97
C ASP A 316 -10.86 10.65 8.37
N ALA A 317 -11.39 11.86 8.21
CA ALA A 317 -10.66 13.12 8.38
C ALA A 317 -11.49 14.27 8.99
N GLY A 318 -12.58 13.98 9.71
CA GLY A 318 -13.53 14.97 10.24
C GLY A 318 -12.91 16.10 11.07
N ASP A 319 -11.88 15.80 11.87
CA ASP A 319 -11.15 16.86 12.58
C ASP A 319 -10.51 17.86 11.60
N SER A 320 -9.79 17.37 10.59
CA SER A 320 -9.15 18.22 9.57
C SER A 320 -10.16 19.02 8.76
N LEU A 321 -11.30 18.42 8.43
CA LEU A 321 -12.41 19.12 7.76
C LEU A 321 -12.96 20.27 8.60
N ARG A 322 -13.17 20.04 9.90
CA ARG A 322 -13.67 21.06 10.84
C ARG A 322 -12.67 22.20 11.06
N ALA A 323 -11.38 21.93 10.87
CA ALA A 323 -10.32 22.94 10.98
C ALA A 323 -10.14 23.82 9.73
N LEU A 324 -10.72 23.45 8.58
CA LEU A 324 -10.62 24.26 7.36
C LEU A 324 -11.33 25.61 7.51
N ALA A 325 -10.71 26.66 6.98
CA ALA A 325 -11.38 27.94 6.80
C ALA A 325 -12.53 27.83 5.77
N PRO A 326 -13.53 28.75 5.79
CA PRO A 326 -14.71 28.65 4.92
C PRO A 326 -14.41 28.56 3.42
N GLU A 327 -13.42 29.31 2.93
CA GLU A 327 -13.03 29.32 1.51
C GLU A 327 -12.42 27.96 1.07
N PRO A 328 -11.36 27.43 1.72
CA PRO A 328 -10.87 26.06 1.48
C PRO A 328 -11.95 24.98 1.56
N LYS A 329 -12.88 25.10 2.51
CA LYS A 329 -13.97 24.14 2.67
C LYS A 329 -14.92 24.16 1.47
N ALA A 330 -15.38 25.33 1.04
CA ALA A 330 -16.22 25.47 -0.16
C ALA A 330 -15.49 24.99 -1.43
N SER A 331 -14.19 25.25 -1.50
CA SER A 331 -13.32 24.79 -2.58
C SER A 331 -13.23 23.25 -2.63
N LEU A 332 -13.12 22.58 -1.48
CA LEU A 332 -13.14 21.12 -1.35
C LEU A 332 -14.52 20.53 -1.69
N GLU A 333 -15.62 21.12 -1.23
CA GLU A 333 -16.97 20.67 -1.59
C GLU A 333 -17.22 20.77 -3.10
N ALA A 334 -16.74 21.83 -3.74
CA ALA A 334 -16.78 21.97 -5.20
C ALA A 334 -15.94 20.91 -5.94
N HIS A 335 -14.82 20.47 -5.32
CA HIS A 335 -14.01 19.36 -5.83
C HIS A 335 -14.77 18.04 -5.80
N VAL A 336 -15.35 17.71 -4.65
CA VAL A 336 -16.12 16.47 -4.47
C VAL A 336 -17.26 16.39 -5.48
N ARG A 337 -18.00 17.50 -5.67
CA ARG A 337 -19.06 17.58 -6.68
C ARG A 337 -18.55 17.28 -8.08
N ARG A 338 -17.42 17.87 -8.48
CA ARG A 338 -16.80 17.62 -9.79
C ARG A 338 -16.41 16.16 -9.97
N GLU A 339 -15.77 15.55 -8.96
CA GLU A 339 -15.38 14.14 -9.02
C GLU A 339 -16.61 13.21 -9.16
N ALA A 340 -17.69 13.50 -8.42
CA ALA A 340 -18.95 12.78 -8.55
C ALA A 340 -19.59 12.98 -9.94
N GLU A 341 -19.57 14.20 -10.47
CA GLU A 341 -20.06 14.54 -11.80
C GLU A 341 -19.30 13.80 -12.90
N ASP A 342 -17.97 13.83 -12.86
CA ASP A 342 -17.08 13.20 -13.85
C ASP A 342 -17.29 11.68 -13.87
N LEU A 343 -17.37 11.05 -12.69
CA LEU A 343 -17.61 9.61 -12.58
C LEU A 343 -19.00 9.20 -13.10
N CYS A 344 -20.04 10.00 -12.82
CA CYS A 344 -21.38 9.77 -13.37
C CYS A 344 -21.41 9.93 -14.89
N THR A 345 -20.72 10.95 -15.43
CA THR A 345 -20.62 11.16 -16.88
C THR A 345 -19.92 9.99 -17.57
N LEU A 346 -18.83 9.47 -16.98
CA LEU A 346 -18.18 8.26 -17.49
C LEU A 346 -19.12 7.05 -17.48
N TYR A 347 -19.87 6.87 -16.41
CA TYR A 347 -20.87 5.79 -16.29
C TYR A 347 -21.94 5.83 -17.39
N PHE A 348 -22.49 7.02 -17.68
CA PHE A 348 -23.49 7.17 -18.74
C PHE A 348 -22.89 6.92 -20.13
N ALA A 349 -21.70 7.47 -20.41
CA ALA A 349 -21.02 7.27 -21.69
C ALA A 349 -20.74 5.78 -21.98
N LEU A 350 -20.32 5.01 -20.97
CA LEU A 350 -20.09 3.57 -21.10
C LEU A 350 -21.39 2.80 -21.37
N ARG A 351 -22.47 3.14 -20.66
CA ARG A 351 -23.78 2.49 -20.87
C ARG A 351 -24.37 2.77 -22.25
N ASP A 352 -24.32 4.01 -22.71
CA ASP A 352 -24.90 4.39 -24.00
C ASP A 352 -24.10 3.78 -25.17
N GLY A 353 -22.78 3.61 -25.01
CA GLY A 353 -21.93 2.88 -25.93
C GLY A 353 -22.24 1.37 -26.02
N GLU A 354 -22.64 0.74 -24.92
CA GLU A 354 -23.09 -0.66 -24.90
C GLU A 354 -24.48 -0.86 -25.52
N VAL A 355 -25.36 0.14 -25.43
CA VAL A 355 -26.70 0.10 -26.05
C VAL A 355 -26.63 0.35 -27.56
N GLY A 356 -25.67 1.14 -28.05
CA GLY A 356 -25.48 1.43 -29.48
C GLY A 356 -24.86 0.29 -30.30
N ASN A 357 -24.34 -0.76 -29.65
CA ASN A 357 -23.64 -1.89 -30.30
C ASN A 357 -24.42 -3.22 -30.21
N ARG A 358 -25.71 -3.17 -29.84
CA ARG A 358 -26.63 -4.32 -29.82
C ARG A 358 -27.65 -4.31 -30.95
#